data_AF-A0A350P5D8-F1
#
_entry.id   AF-A0A350P5D8-F1
#
_cell.length_a   1.000
_cell.length_b   1.000
_cell.length_c   1.000
_cell.angle_alpha   90.00
_cell.angle_beta   90.00
_cell.angle_gamma   90.00
#
_symmetry.space_group_name_H-M   'P 1'
#
loop_
_entity.id
_entity.type
_entity.pdbx_description
1 polymer ?
#
loop_
_entity_poly.entity_id
_entity_poly.type
_entity_poly.pdbx_seq_one_letter_code
_entity_poly.pdbx_strand_id
1 'polypeptide(L)' 'MSAEFSTFINIGERTNVTGSARFKRLILEGDYEVALDVARQQVENGAQII' A
#
# COMPACT_ATOMS: atom_id res chain seq x y z
N MET A 1 -13.90 5.49 25.44
CA MET A 1 -12.65 5.84 24.75
C MET A 1 -13.01 6.39 23.38
N SER A 2 -12.96 7.70 23.20
CA SER A 2 -12.81 8.25 21.85
C SER A 2 -11.40 7.90 21.42
N ALA A 3 -11.23 7.01 20.44
CA ALA A 3 -9.95 6.91 19.78
C ALA A 3 -9.64 8.29 19.19
N GLU A 4 -8.54 8.91 19.58
CA GLU A 4 -8.04 10.09 18.87
C GLU A 4 -7.70 9.63 17.46
N PHE A 5 -8.60 9.90 16.51
CA PHE A 5 -8.27 9.74 15.10
C PHE A 5 -7.16 10.74 14.80
N SER A 6 -6.00 10.22 14.36
CA SER A 6 -4.94 11.06 13.81
C SER A 6 -5.55 12.00 12.77
N THR A 7 -5.36 13.31 12.95
CA THR A 7 -5.79 14.31 11.97
C THR A 7 -5.01 14.22 10.68
N PHE A 8 -3.84 13.56 10.72
CA PHE A 8 -3.05 13.25 9.54
C PHE A 8 -3.28 11.81 9.07
N ILE A 9 -3.69 11.66 7.82
CA ILE A 9 -3.97 10.37 7.18
C ILE A 9 -2.89 10.09 6.13
N ASN A 10 -2.07 9.07 6.37
CA ASN A 10 -1.13 8.55 5.40
C ASN A 10 -1.88 7.68 4.38
N ILE A 11 -1.71 8.02 3.11
CA ILE A 11 -2.22 7.25 1.97
C ILE A 11 -1.04 6.51 1.34
N GLY A 12 -1.14 5.19 1.25
CA GLY A 12 -0.17 4.35 0.57
C GLY A 12 -0.18 4.64 -0.93
N GLU A 13 0.98 4.91 -1.50
CA GLU A 13 1.14 5.22 -2.93
C GLU A 13 1.72 4.06 -3.75
N ARG A 14 2.28 3.03 -3.08
CA ARG A 14 3.16 2.03 -3.71
C ARG A 14 2.39 0.96 -4.49
N THR A 15 1.08 0.87 -4.27
CA THR A 15 0.06 0.07 -4.98
C THR A 15 -0.38 0.73 -6.30
N ASN A 16 0.54 1.44 -6.97
CA ASN A 16 0.28 2.22 -8.17
C ASN A 16 1.12 1.68 -9.36
N VAL A 17 0.45 1.20 -10.41
CA VAL A 17 1.11 0.62 -11.60
C VAL A 17 1.93 1.61 -12.41
N THR A 18 1.64 2.91 -12.32
CA THR A 18 2.41 3.96 -13.01
C THR A 18 3.54 4.47 -12.12
N GLY A 19 3.29 4.64 -10.82
CA GLY A 19 4.21 5.23 -9.86
C GLY A 19 5.22 4.26 -9.23
N SER A 20 4.98 2.95 -9.29
CA SER A 20 5.83 1.92 -8.67
C SER A 20 6.31 0.91 -9.70
N ALA A 21 7.60 0.98 -10.05
CA ALA A 21 8.22 0.02 -10.98
C ALA A 21 8.11 -1.43 -10.47
N ARG A 22 8.26 -1.63 -9.16
CA ARG A 22 8.09 -2.94 -8.51
C ARG A 22 6.64 -3.44 -8.66
N PHE A 23 5.66 -2.63 -8.28
CA PHE A 23 4.26 -3.03 -8.31
C PHE A 23 3.78 -3.27 -9.75
N LYS A 24 4.16 -2.39 -10.69
CA LYS A 24 3.90 -2.58 -12.13
C LYS A 24 4.36 -3.95 -12.61
N ARG A 25 5.60 -4.33 -12.29
CA ARG A 25 6.18 -5.60 -12.69
C ARG A 25 5.36 -6.78 -12.15
N LEU A 26 5.05 -6.77 -10.85
CA LEU A 26 4.27 -7.84 -10.21
C LEU A 26 2.89 -8.01 -10.86
N ILE A 27 2.20 -6.91 -11.19
CA ILE A 27 0.90 -6.96 -11.85
C ILE A 27 0.99 -7.51 -13.28
N LEU A 28 2.04 -7.14 -14.04
CA LEU A 28 2.26 -7.65 -15.40
C LEU A 28 2.66 -9.13 -15.42
N GLU A 29 3.39 -9.59 -14.41
CA GLU A 29 3.80 -10.99 -14.24
C GLU A 29 2.70 -11.87 -13.63
N GLY A 30 1.62 -11.26 -13.11
CA GLY A 30 0.51 -11.97 -12.46
C GLY A 30 0.81 -12.43 -11.02
N ASP A 31 1.88 -11.92 -10.42
CA ASP A 31 2.32 -12.26 -9.06
C ASP A 31 1.51 -11.48 -8.00
N TYR A 32 0.22 -11.78 -7.93
CA TYR A 32 -0.71 -11.05 -7.07
C TYR A 32 -0.47 -11.27 -5.57
N GLU A 33 0.02 -12.43 -5.16
CA GLU A 33 0.38 -12.70 -3.75
C GLU A 33 1.48 -11.74 -3.28
N VAL A 34 2.54 -11.58 -4.08
CA VAL A 34 3.63 -10.64 -3.78
C VAL A 34 3.16 -9.19 -3.91
N ALA A 35 2.20 -8.90 -4.80
CA ALA A 35 1.59 -7.59 -4.89
C ALA A 35 0.77 -7.24 -3.63
N LEU A 36 0.06 -8.21 -3.03
CA LEU A 36 -0.64 -8.04 -1.75
C LEU A 36 0.34 -7.78 -0.60
N ASP A 37 1.53 -8.38 -0.63
CA ASP A 37 2.57 -8.06 0.35
C ASP A 37 3.01 -6.59 0.29
N VAL A 38 3.04 -5.97 -0.90
CA VAL A 38 3.31 -4.52 -1.02
C VAL A 38 2.23 -3.70 -0.30
N ALA A 39 0.96 -4.06 -0.47
CA ALA A 39 -0.15 -3.41 0.23
C ALA A 39 -0.05 -3.60 1.75
N ARG A 40 0.22 -4.83 2.21
CA ARG A 40 0.34 -5.14 3.64
C ARG A 40 1.50 -4.38 4.29
N GLN A 41 2.66 -4.34 3.64
CA GLN A 41 3.81 -3.58 4.12
C GLN A 41 3.50 -2.08 4.26
N GLN A 42 2.65 -1.51 3.40
CA GLN A 42 2.26 -0.10 3.57
C GLN A 42 1.41 0.11 4.83
N VAL A 43 0.47 -0.79 5.11
CA VAL A 43 -0.32 -0.76 6.36
C VAL A 43 0.57 -0.91 7.59
N GLU A 44 1.48 -1.90 7.57
CA GLU A 44 2.45 -2.12 8.66
C GLU A 44 3.36 -0.91 8.90
N ASN A 45 3.64 -0.14 7.85
CA ASN A 45 4.43 1.10 7.92
C ASN A 45 3.58 2.35 8.19
N GLY A 46 2.30 2.21 8.56
CA GLY A 46 1.46 3.30 9.03
C GLY A 46 0.54 3.95 7.99
N ALA A 47 0.44 3.39 6.78
CA ALA A 47 -0.61 3.81 5.84
C ALA A 47 -1.99 3.40 6.37
N GLN A 48 -2.90 4.36 6.46
CA GLN A 48 -4.28 4.12 6.92
C GLN A 48 -5.22 3.81 5.74
N ILE A 49 -4.84 4.24 4.53
CA ILE A 49 -5.51 3.98 3.25
C ILE A 49 -4.44 3.48 2.28
N ILE A 50 -4.79 2.60 1.33
CA ILE A 50 -3.90 1.96 0.35
C ILE A 50 -4.33 2.27 -1.07
#